data_AF-A0A7W1B621-F1
#
_entry.id   AF-A0A7W1B621-F1
#
_cell.length_a   1.000
_cell.length_b   1.000
_cell.length_c   1.000
_cell.angle_alpha   90.00
_cell.angle_beta   90.00
_cell.angle_gamma   90.00
#
_symmetry.space_group_name_H-M   'P 1'
#
loop_
_entity.id
_entity.type
_entity.pdbx_description
1 polymer ?
#
loop_
_entity_poly.entity_id
_entity_poly.type
_entity_poly.pdbx_seq_one_letter_code
_entity_poly.pdbx_strand_id
1 'polypeptide(L)'
;MRISWLSPAEIAVARQALTADGATWDDHFTPTFVAPSIPPGTGLLDWERVTEHVARAERVSAVVRESGLEAAHARFGDSGIAIEAATLAAAAHENESLELEQVLFVLRCAIDEYVFYAHFLELLMTLGKTQLDRVVVAYEAFVVAHTNALSDAHYGHLRINAVRDGLADVYVGVGRFDDAQTLFERRHEEDQNDVAVALSASRAFLAAGSVSHAVRWLGIGATRATVLGRDTLAKRLSEKQDNVRKRLS
;
A
#
# COMPACT_ATOMS: atom_id res chain seq x y z
N MET A 1 9.79 -10.58 4.65
CA MET A 1 8.64 -9.69 4.30
C MET A 1 8.62 -9.43 2.79
N ARG A 2 7.48 -9.43 2.08
CA ARG A 2 7.47 -9.08 0.64
C ARG A 2 7.49 -7.55 0.49
N ILE A 3 8.51 -7.02 -0.19
CA ILE A 3 8.67 -5.57 -0.38
C ILE A 3 8.50 -5.08 -1.83
N SER A 4 8.42 -6.01 -2.79
CA SER A 4 8.30 -5.68 -4.23
C SER A 4 7.16 -6.42 -4.91
N TRP A 5 6.50 -5.76 -5.87
CA TRP A 5 5.50 -6.32 -6.78
C TRP A 5 6.12 -7.20 -7.86
N LEU A 6 7.42 -7.05 -8.14
CA LEU A 6 8.11 -7.90 -9.09
C LEU A 6 8.03 -9.37 -8.67
N SER A 7 7.85 -10.23 -9.66
CA SER A 7 7.90 -11.68 -9.47
C SER A 7 9.35 -12.13 -9.22
N PRO A 8 9.54 -13.29 -8.56
CA PRO A 8 10.87 -13.87 -8.38
C PRO A 8 11.63 -14.07 -9.70
N ALA A 9 10.90 -14.37 -10.80
CA ALA A 9 11.50 -14.54 -12.12
C ALA A 9 12.04 -13.22 -12.69
N GLU A 10 11.27 -12.13 -12.59
CA GLU A 10 11.70 -10.81 -13.05
C GLU A 10 12.92 -10.31 -12.26
N ILE A 11 12.90 -10.50 -10.93
CA ILE A 11 14.04 -10.18 -10.06
C ILE A 11 15.26 -11.01 -10.46
N ALA A 12 15.10 -12.31 -10.73
CA ALA A 12 16.21 -13.17 -11.12
C ALA A 12 16.84 -12.75 -12.45
N VAL A 13 16.03 -12.40 -13.45
CA VAL A 13 16.52 -11.90 -14.75
C VAL A 13 17.27 -10.57 -14.59
N ALA A 14 16.71 -9.63 -13.82
CA ALA A 14 17.37 -8.35 -13.53
C ALA A 14 18.70 -8.54 -12.79
N ARG A 15 18.73 -9.37 -11.72
CA ARG A 15 19.95 -9.70 -10.98
C ARG A 15 21.02 -10.30 -11.89
N GLN A 16 20.65 -11.26 -12.74
CA GLN A 16 21.58 -11.91 -13.64
C GLN A 16 22.24 -10.89 -14.59
N ALA A 17 21.45 -9.96 -15.14
CA ALA A 17 21.97 -8.93 -16.04
C ALA A 17 22.84 -7.90 -15.32
N LEU A 18 22.48 -7.52 -14.10
CA LEU A 18 23.24 -6.57 -13.26
C LEU A 18 24.57 -7.15 -12.76
N THR A 19 24.69 -8.46 -12.60
CA THR A 19 25.96 -9.10 -12.19
C THR A 19 26.73 -9.72 -13.36
N ALA A 20 26.31 -9.44 -14.59
CA ALA A 20 27.00 -9.92 -15.78
C ALA A 20 28.46 -9.42 -15.78
N ASP A 21 29.36 -10.24 -16.33
CA ASP A 21 30.79 -9.91 -16.45
C ASP A 21 31.51 -9.58 -15.12
N GLY A 22 30.92 -9.98 -13.98
CA GLY A 22 31.49 -9.75 -12.65
C GLY A 22 31.21 -8.36 -12.07
N ALA A 23 30.28 -7.61 -12.66
CA ALA A 23 29.83 -6.33 -12.12
C ALA A 23 29.24 -6.49 -10.71
N THR A 24 29.55 -5.51 -9.85
CA THR A 24 28.96 -5.33 -8.53
C THR A 24 27.77 -4.38 -8.60
N TRP A 25 26.92 -4.39 -7.57
CA TRP A 25 25.78 -3.47 -7.50
C TRP A 25 26.20 -1.99 -7.54
N ASP A 26 27.39 -1.67 -7.00
CA ASP A 26 27.90 -0.30 -6.93
C ASP A 26 28.42 0.21 -8.29
N ASP A 27 28.87 -0.68 -9.17
CA ASP A 27 29.35 -0.31 -10.51
C ASP A 27 28.26 0.37 -11.36
N HIS A 28 26.99 0.11 -11.05
CA HIS A 28 25.85 0.70 -11.73
C HIS A 28 25.52 2.14 -11.30
N PHE A 29 26.17 2.73 -10.28
CA PHE A 29 25.75 4.01 -9.69
C PHE A 29 26.78 5.16 -9.83
N THR A 30 27.46 5.27 -10.99
CA THR A 30 28.50 6.30 -11.21
C THR A 30 28.36 7.03 -12.56
N PRO A 31 28.01 8.33 -12.62
CA PRO A 31 27.46 9.21 -11.56
C PRO A 31 25.93 9.06 -11.36
N THR A 32 25.26 8.38 -12.31
CA THR A 32 23.83 8.05 -12.30
C THR A 32 23.67 6.56 -12.50
N PHE A 33 22.46 6.03 -12.29
CA PHE A 33 22.19 4.63 -12.60
C PHE A 33 22.46 4.33 -14.09
N VAL A 34 23.12 3.21 -14.39
CA VAL A 34 23.33 2.71 -15.74
C VAL A 34 22.72 1.32 -15.86
N ALA A 35 21.61 1.22 -16.60
CA ALA A 35 20.93 -0.06 -16.82
C ALA A 35 21.81 -1.02 -17.63
N PRO A 36 21.86 -2.31 -17.28
CA PRO A 36 22.52 -3.32 -18.10
C PRO A 36 21.73 -3.55 -19.40
N SER A 37 22.35 -4.19 -20.38
CA SER A 37 21.68 -4.57 -21.63
C SER A 37 20.49 -5.50 -21.37
N ILE A 38 19.39 -5.30 -22.08
CA ILE A 38 18.21 -6.19 -22.03
C ILE A 38 18.58 -7.59 -22.55
N PRO A 39 18.40 -8.66 -21.75
CA PRO A 39 18.60 -10.02 -22.21
C PRO A 39 17.60 -10.39 -23.31
N PRO A 40 18.00 -11.17 -24.34
CA PRO A 40 17.10 -11.59 -25.41
C PRO A 40 15.86 -12.34 -24.86
N GLY A 41 14.68 -12.01 -25.38
CA GLY A 41 13.41 -12.64 -24.94
C GLY A 41 12.81 -12.06 -23.66
N THR A 42 13.41 -11.01 -23.08
CA THR A 42 12.83 -10.32 -21.93
C THR A 42 11.67 -9.44 -22.37
N GLY A 43 10.46 -9.77 -21.91
CA GLY A 43 9.24 -9.01 -22.20
C GLY A 43 8.97 -7.83 -21.24
N LEU A 44 9.97 -7.41 -20.46
CA LEU A 44 9.81 -6.32 -19.48
C LEU A 44 9.85 -4.98 -20.19
N LEU A 45 8.71 -4.29 -20.19
CA LEU A 45 8.52 -3.01 -20.87
C LEU A 45 9.33 -1.86 -20.25
N ASP A 46 9.71 -1.97 -18.97
CA ASP A 46 10.40 -0.92 -18.21
C ASP A 46 11.69 -1.45 -17.57
N TRP A 47 12.57 -2.00 -18.41
CA TRP A 47 13.78 -2.66 -17.98
C TRP A 47 14.70 -1.77 -17.12
N GLU A 48 14.83 -0.49 -17.49
CA GLU A 48 15.67 0.47 -16.78
C GLU A 48 15.20 0.65 -15.34
N ARG A 49 13.91 0.96 -15.10
CA ARG A 49 13.42 1.16 -13.74
C ARG A 49 13.36 -0.15 -12.95
N VAL A 50 13.06 -1.28 -13.60
CA VAL A 50 13.10 -2.60 -12.94
C VAL A 50 14.51 -2.92 -12.47
N THR A 51 15.52 -2.73 -13.32
CA THR A 51 16.91 -3.00 -12.95
C THR A 51 17.44 -2.02 -11.91
N GLU A 52 17.05 -0.74 -11.97
CA GLU A 52 17.39 0.22 -10.92
C GLU A 52 16.79 -0.19 -9.57
N HIS A 53 15.50 -0.52 -9.54
CA HIS A 53 14.80 -0.97 -8.34
C HIS A 53 15.50 -2.20 -7.72
N VAL A 54 15.83 -3.20 -8.54
CA VAL A 54 16.51 -4.41 -8.09
C VAL A 54 17.94 -4.10 -7.62
N ALA A 55 18.71 -3.32 -8.37
CA ALA A 55 20.08 -2.96 -8.00
C ALA A 55 20.13 -2.23 -6.65
N ARG A 56 19.20 -1.30 -6.41
CA ARG A 56 19.09 -0.58 -5.14
C ARG A 56 18.76 -1.51 -3.98
N ALA A 57 17.78 -2.40 -4.15
CA ALA A 57 17.41 -3.39 -3.13
C ALA A 57 18.57 -4.35 -2.81
N GLU A 58 19.25 -4.86 -3.83
CA GLU A 58 20.38 -5.77 -3.66
C GLU A 58 21.57 -5.12 -3.00
N ARG A 59 21.86 -3.85 -3.34
CA ARG A 59 22.95 -3.10 -2.72
C ARG A 59 22.74 -2.94 -1.21
N VAL A 60 21.51 -2.59 -0.78
CA VAL A 60 21.19 -2.53 0.65
C VAL A 60 21.32 -3.91 1.28
N SER A 61 20.74 -4.93 0.64
CA SER A 61 20.77 -6.32 1.14
C SER A 61 22.19 -6.87 1.28
N ALA A 62 23.09 -6.54 0.35
CA ALA A 62 24.50 -6.93 0.39
C ALA A 62 25.19 -6.35 1.63
N VAL A 63 25.03 -5.04 1.89
CA VAL A 63 25.61 -4.40 3.07
C VAL A 63 25.03 -4.96 4.37
N VAL A 64 23.72 -5.23 4.43
CA VAL A 64 23.10 -5.89 5.59
C VAL A 64 23.73 -7.26 5.86
N ARG A 65 23.92 -8.09 4.82
CA ARG A 65 24.53 -9.42 4.96
C ARG A 65 26.01 -9.37 5.35
N GLU A 66 26.76 -8.44 4.77
CA GLU A 66 28.22 -8.38 4.91
C GLU A 66 28.69 -7.60 6.14
N SER A 67 27.97 -6.53 6.49
CA SER A 67 28.37 -5.55 7.50
C SER A 67 27.31 -5.29 8.57
N GLY A 68 26.14 -5.90 8.47
CA GLY A 68 25.04 -5.76 9.43
C GLY A 68 24.12 -4.57 9.18
N LEU A 69 23.03 -4.53 9.93
CA LEU A 69 21.94 -3.56 9.77
C LEU A 69 22.36 -2.12 10.11
N GLU A 70 23.24 -1.92 11.09
CA GLU A 70 23.75 -0.60 11.47
C GLU A 70 24.58 0.02 10.35
N ALA A 71 25.47 -0.75 9.72
CA ALA A 71 26.26 -0.29 8.58
C ALA A 71 25.38 0.06 7.38
N ALA A 72 24.32 -0.74 7.13
CA ALA A 72 23.36 -0.44 6.08
C ALA A 72 22.57 0.85 6.38
N HIS A 73 22.15 1.08 7.62
CA HIS A 73 21.52 2.35 8.02
C HIS A 73 22.48 3.53 7.86
N ALA A 74 23.74 3.41 8.29
CA ALA A 74 24.72 4.49 8.13
C ALA A 74 24.94 4.87 6.66
N ARG A 75 24.79 3.90 5.74
CA ARG A 75 24.99 4.11 4.31
C ARG A 75 23.74 4.57 3.56
N PHE A 76 22.56 4.04 3.90
CA PHE A 76 21.33 4.22 3.12
C PHE A 76 20.16 4.86 3.89
N GLY A 77 20.32 5.08 5.20
CA GLY A 77 19.23 5.51 6.09
C GLY A 77 18.58 6.84 5.69
N ASP A 78 19.33 7.73 5.03
CA ASP A 78 18.86 9.04 4.61
C ASP A 78 18.72 9.18 3.08
N SER A 79 18.69 8.06 2.33
CA SER A 79 18.72 8.14 0.86
C SER A 79 17.49 8.77 0.22
N GLY A 80 16.35 8.76 0.92
CA GLY A 80 15.07 9.22 0.40
C GLY A 80 14.47 8.32 -0.68
N ILE A 81 15.10 7.18 -0.99
CA ILE A 81 14.66 6.24 -2.01
C ILE A 81 13.81 5.13 -1.39
N ALA A 82 12.58 4.98 -1.88
CA ALA A 82 11.60 4.09 -1.26
C ALA A 82 12.04 2.63 -1.17
N ILE A 83 12.60 2.05 -2.23
CA ILE A 83 13.05 0.65 -2.20
C ILE A 83 14.23 0.42 -1.24
N GLU A 84 15.12 1.40 -1.08
CA GLU A 84 16.24 1.30 -0.14
C GLU A 84 15.73 1.36 1.30
N ALA A 85 14.87 2.34 1.61
CA ALA A 85 14.18 2.46 2.88
C ALA A 85 13.35 1.20 3.20
N ALA A 86 12.61 0.68 2.22
CA ALA A 86 11.78 -0.51 2.36
C ALA A 86 12.64 -1.75 2.66
N THR A 87 13.82 -1.86 2.04
CA THR A 87 14.75 -2.96 2.28
C THR A 87 15.36 -2.87 3.69
N LEU A 88 15.74 -1.67 4.16
CA LEU A 88 16.18 -1.46 5.54
C LEU A 88 15.10 -1.82 6.56
N ALA A 89 13.87 -1.36 6.33
CA ALA A 89 12.73 -1.68 7.19
C ALA A 89 12.40 -3.18 7.19
N ALA A 90 12.52 -3.86 6.04
CA ALA A 90 12.36 -5.31 5.95
C ALA A 90 13.40 -6.06 6.81
N ALA A 91 14.66 -5.65 6.71
CA ALA A 91 15.74 -6.24 7.49
C ALA A 91 15.57 -5.96 8.99
N ALA A 92 15.13 -4.75 9.38
CA ALA A 92 14.80 -4.43 10.76
C ALA A 92 13.64 -5.29 11.29
N HIS A 93 12.61 -5.51 10.47
CA HIS A 93 11.47 -6.36 10.81
C HIS A 93 11.87 -7.81 11.04
N GLU A 94 12.73 -8.36 10.16
CA GLU A 94 13.26 -9.72 10.28
C GLU A 94 14.15 -9.89 11.52
N ASN A 95 14.79 -8.80 11.99
CA ASN A 95 15.58 -8.75 13.21
C ASN A 95 14.77 -8.31 14.45
N GLU A 96 13.43 -8.25 14.37
CA GLU A 96 12.54 -7.83 15.47
C GLU A 96 12.90 -6.45 16.09
N SER A 97 13.49 -5.57 15.28
CA SER A 97 13.96 -4.23 15.67
C SER A 97 13.34 -3.11 14.82
N LEU A 98 12.24 -3.42 14.12
CA LEU A 98 11.49 -2.43 13.35
C LEU A 98 10.68 -1.52 14.29
N GLU A 99 10.92 -0.23 14.16
CA GLU A 99 10.23 0.85 14.84
C GLU A 99 9.31 1.62 13.88
N LEU A 100 8.34 2.33 14.48
CA LEU A 100 7.39 3.16 13.74
C LEU A 100 8.09 4.18 12.82
N GLU A 101 9.21 4.77 13.24
CA GLU A 101 9.92 5.79 12.47
C GLU A 101 10.46 5.27 11.13
N GLN A 102 10.88 4.02 11.06
CA GLN A 102 11.36 3.43 9.81
C GLN A 102 10.20 3.21 8.84
N VAL A 103 9.03 2.78 9.32
CA VAL A 103 7.82 2.68 8.49
C VAL A 103 7.37 4.06 7.99
N LEU A 104 7.36 5.06 8.88
CA LEU A 104 7.06 6.45 8.51
C LEU A 104 8.06 7.00 7.50
N PHE A 105 9.32 6.60 7.57
CA PHE A 105 10.32 6.99 6.57
C PHE A 105 10.01 6.39 5.20
N VAL A 106 9.72 5.09 5.12
CA VAL A 106 9.32 4.42 3.85
C VAL A 106 8.13 5.12 3.19
N LEU A 107 7.11 5.48 3.97
CA LEU A 107 5.89 6.12 3.45
C LEU A 107 6.08 7.59 3.05
N ARG A 108 7.18 8.23 3.46
CA ARG A 108 7.56 9.60 3.07
C ARG A 108 8.43 9.67 1.83
N CYS A 109 9.08 8.57 1.46
CA CYS A 109 9.88 8.51 0.25
C CYS A 109 9.03 8.75 -1.01
N ALA A 110 9.68 9.19 -2.10
CA ALA A 110 9.05 9.26 -3.40
C ALA A 110 8.49 7.89 -3.80
N ILE A 111 7.29 7.86 -4.40
CA ILE A 111 6.59 6.60 -4.70
C ILE A 111 7.38 5.81 -5.74
N ASP A 112 7.77 4.60 -5.36
CA ASP A 112 8.31 3.58 -6.26
C ASP A 112 7.17 2.61 -6.62
N GLU A 113 6.82 2.54 -7.90
CA GLU A 113 5.67 1.76 -8.36
C GLU A 113 5.80 0.26 -8.12
N TYR A 114 7.04 -0.22 -7.99
CA TYR A 114 7.35 -1.63 -7.73
C TYR A 114 7.35 -1.95 -6.24
N VAL A 115 7.38 -0.97 -5.33
CA VAL A 115 7.30 -1.24 -3.89
C VAL A 115 5.89 -1.72 -3.48
N PHE A 116 5.85 -2.78 -2.68
CA PHE A 116 4.62 -3.34 -2.12
C PHE A 116 4.21 -2.62 -0.83
N TYR A 117 3.63 -1.41 -0.96
CA TYR A 117 3.29 -0.54 0.17
C TYR A 117 2.24 -1.08 1.15
N ALA A 118 1.40 -2.03 0.74
CA ALA A 118 0.32 -2.55 1.60
C ALA A 118 0.82 -3.04 2.96
N HIS A 119 1.95 -3.75 2.98
CA HIS A 119 2.50 -4.26 4.22
C HIS A 119 3.07 -3.16 5.13
N PHE A 120 3.61 -2.07 4.55
CA PHE A 120 4.05 -0.91 5.34
C PHE A 120 2.87 -0.16 5.96
N LEU A 121 1.72 -0.11 5.28
CA LEU A 121 0.50 0.47 5.85
C LEU A 121 -0.06 -0.40 6.98
N GLU A 122 0.02 -1.73 6.87
CA GLU A 122 -0.32 -2.66 7.97
C GLU A 122 0.61 -2.48 9.19
N LEU A 123 1.92 -2.36 8.94
CA LEU A 123 2.92 -2.11 9.98
C LEU A 123 2.73 -0.74 10.63
N LEU A 124 2.36 0.29 9.86
CA LEU A 124 2.03 1.62 10.38
C LEU A 124 0.93 1.53 11.43
N MET A 125 -0.16 0.80 11.13
CA MET A 125 -1.25 0.57 12.07
C MET A 125 -0.82 -0.25 13.29
N THR A 126 0.07 -1.22 13.08
CA THR A 126 0.49 -2.15 14.14
C THR A 126 1.44 -1.50 15.14
N LEU A 127 2.43 -0.75 14.67
CA LEU A 127 3.43 -0.08 15.49
C LEU A 127 2.91 1.25 16.05
N GLY A 128 1.97 1.90 15.35
CA GLY A 128 1.44 3.21 15.71
C GLY A 128 0.19 3.19 16.58
N LYS A 129 -0.19 2.07 17.19
CA LYS A 129 -1.44 1.93 17.98
C LYS A 129 -1.62 2.97 19.10
N THR A 130 -0.52 3.46 19.66
CA THR A 130 -0.53 4.48 20.74
C THR A 130 -0.33 5.89 20.20
N GLN A 131 -0.13 6.06 18.89
CA GLN A 131 0.20 7.32 18.22
C GLN A 131 -0.72 7.53 17.01
N LEU A 132 -2.02 7.33 17.22
CA LEU A 132 -3.03 7.30 16.16
C LEU A 132 -3.07 8.58 15.32
N ASP A 133 -2.88 9.76 15.92
CA ASP A 133 -2.82 11.01 15.17
C ASP A 133 -1.66 11.03 14.16
N ARG A 134 -0.49 10.51 14.55
CA ARG A 134 0.68 10.40 13.66
C ARG A 134 0.43 9.40 12.53
N VAL A 135 -0.18 8.27 12.85
CA VAL A 135 -0.57 7.25 11.88
C VAL A 135 -1.49 7.84 10.82
N VAL A 136 -2.53 8.56 11.25
CA VAL A 136 -3.51 9.14 10.35
C VAL A 136 -2.85 10.18 9.44
N VAL A 137 -2.06 11.10 9.99
CA VAL A 137 -1.33 12.12 9.20
C VAL A 137 -0.40 11.47 8.17
N ALA A 138 0.32 10.42 8.55
CA ALA A 138 1.21 9.70 7.64
C ALA A 138 0.44 8.99 6.52
N TYR A 139 -0.68 8.35 6.84
CA TYR A 139 -1.51 7.66 5.87
C TYR A 139 -2.17 8.66 4.89
N GLU A 140 -2.70 9.78 5.40
CA GLU A 140 -3.23 10.88 4.59
C GLU A 140 -2.18 11.41 3.59
N ALA A 141 -0.97 11.70 4.07
CA ALA A 141 0.13 12.17 3.24
C ALA A 141 0.52 11.13 2.17
N PHE A 142 0.58 9.86 2.56
CA PHE A 142 0.85 8.76 1.64
C PHE A 142 -0.22 8.66 0.54
N VAL A 143 -1.51 8.76 0.88
CA VAL A 143 -2.61 8.73 -0.12
C VAL A 143 -2.45 9.84 -1.14
N VAL A 144 -2.07 11.05 -0.71
CA VAL A 144 -1.83 12.18 -1.61
C VAL A 144 -0.65 11.88 -2.55
N ALA A 145 0.49 11.47 -2.00
CA ALA A 145 1.67 11.13 -2.79
C ALA A 145 1.40 9.98 -3.78
N HIS A 146 0.72 8.93 -3.34
CA HIS A 146 0.35 7.77 -4.14
C HIS A 146 -0.64 8.13 -5.25
N THR A 147 -1.61 9.00 -4.96
CA THR A 147 -2.54 9.53 -5.97
C THR A 147 -1.80 10.29 -7.05
N ASN A 148 -0.89 11.19 -6.66
CA ASN A 148 -0.13 12.01 -7.61
C ASN A 148 0.81 11.16 -8.48
N ALA A 149 1.43 10.13 -7.91
CA ALA A 149 2.36 9.26 -8.64
C ALA A 149 1.67 8.33 -9.64
N LEU A 150 0.41 7.95 -9.39
CA LEU A 150 -0.30 6.95 -10.18
C LEU A 150 -1.47 7.52 -11.01
N SER A 151 -1.68 8.84 -11.04
CA SER A 151 -2.82 9.44 -11.74
C SER A 151 -2.87 9.08 -13.22
N ASP A 152 -1.68 8.97 -13.83
CA ASP A 152 -1.52 8.74 -15.27
C ASP A 152 -1.13 7.28 -15.59
N ALA A 153 -0.96 6.45 -14.56
CA ALA A 153 -0.60 5.05 -14.71
C ALA A 153 -1.80 4.23 -15.22
N HIS A 154 -1.52 3.26 -16.09
CA HIS A 154 -2.55 2.31 -16.56
C HIS A 154 -3.11 1.53 -15.36
N TYR A 155 -4.44 1.55 -15.20
CA TYR A 155 -5.14 1.04 -14.01
C TYR A 155 -4.75 1.69 -12.66
N GLY A 156 -4.07 2.85 -12.67
CA GLY A 156 -3.66 3.57 -11.45
C GLY A 156 -4.82 3.88 -10.51
N HIS A 157 -5.99 4.19 -11.07
CA HIS A 157 -7.22 4.42 -10.31
C HIS A 157 -7.59 3.26 -9.37
N LEU A 158 -7.37 2.00 -9.76
CA LEU A 158 -7.66 0.84 -8.90
C LEU A 158 -6.76 0.80 -7.66
N ARG A 159 -5.47 1.11 -7.84
CA ARG A 159 -4.49 1.15 -6.75
C ARG A 159 -4.78 2.33 -5.82
N ILE A 160 -5.05 3.50 -6.38
CA ILE A 160 -5.43 4.70 -5.63
C ILE A 160 -6.67 4.43 -4.77
N ASN A 161 -7.69 3.80 -5.36
CA ASN A 161 -8.92 3.45 -4.68
C ASN A 161 -8.67 2.49 -3.50
N ALA A 162 -7.84 1.46 -3.68
CA ALA A 162 -7.52 0.52 -2.60
C ALA A 162 -6.86 1.22 -1.40
N VAL A 163 -5.94 2.16 -1.64
CA VAL A 163 -5.29 2.91 -0.54
C VAL A 163 -6.29 3.88 0.12
N ARG A 164 -7.20 4.51 -0.63
CA ARG A 164 -8.26 5.35 -0.06
C ARG A 164 -9.25 4.56 0.78
N ASP A 165 -9.63 3.37 0.33
CA ASP A 165 -10.52 2.48 1.09
C ASP A 165 -9.83 2.08 2.42
N GLY A 166 -8.53 1.82 2.38
CA GLY A 166 -7.72 1.60 3.59
C GLY A 166 -7.68 2.82 4.53
N LEU A 167 -7.52 4.04 4.01
CA LEU A 167 -7.57 5.26 4.82
C LEU A 167 -8.95 5.45 5.48
N ALA A 168 -10.04 5.14 4.77
CA ALA A 168 -11.38 5.21 5.33
C ALA A 168 -11.55 4.23 6.50
N ASP A 169 -11.03 3.00 6.37
CA ASP A 169 -11.01 2.03 7.46
C ASP A 169 -10.18 2.52 8.66
N VAL A 170 -9.05 3.20 8.42
CA VAL A 170 -8.24 3.82 9.48
C VAL A 170 -9.04 4.91 10.20
N TYR A 171 -9.72 5.81 9.49
CA TYR A 171 -10.58 6.82 10.10
C TYR A 171 -11.66 6.22 11.00
N VAL A 172 -12.30 5.14 10.56
CA VAL A 172 -13.26 4.41 11.38
C VAL A 172 -12.60 3.84 12.64
N GLY A 173 -11.44 3.21 12.49
CA GLY A 173 -10.69 2.60 13.59
C GLY A 173 -10.27 3.59 14.67
N VAL A 174 -9.99 4.85 14.30
CA VAL A 174 -9.62 5.93 15.24
C VAL A 174 -10.80 6.78 15.70
N GLY A 175 -12.03 6.46 15.30
CA GLY A 175 -13.24 7.19 15.68
C GLY A 175 -13.49 8.50 14.93
N ARG A 176 -12.73 8.79 13.85
CA ARG A 176 -12.96 9.93 12.94
C ARG A 176 -14.08 9.61 11.95
N PHE A 177 -15.29 9.38 12.46
CA PHE A 177 -16.40 8.87 11.66
C PHE A 177 -16.86 9.82 10.54
N ASP A 178 -16.80 11.14 10.75
CA ASP A 178 -17.19 12.12 9.73
C ASP A 178 -16.23 12.11 8.53
N ASP A 179 -14.93 11.95 8.79
CA ASP A 179 -13.91 11.84 7.74
C ASP A 179 -14.04 10.51 6.98
N ALA A 180 -14.26 9.41 7.71
CA ALA A 180 -14.55 8.10 7.12
C ALA A 180 -15.80 8.16 6.23
N GLN A 181 -16.88 8.77 6.72
CA GLN A 181 -18.13 8.92 6.00
C GLN A 181 -17.93 9.68 4.70
N THR A 182 -17.27 10.84 4.77
CA THR A 182 -16.95 11.68 3.60
C THR A 182 -16.16 10.88 2.55
N LEU A 183 -15.15 10.12 2.98
CA LEU A 183 -14.32 9.36 2.07
C LEU A 183 -15.06 8.18 1.44
N PHE A 184 -15.84 7.42 2.22
CA PHE A 184 -16.66 6.33 1.68
C PHE A 184 -17.74 6.84 0.72
N GLU A 185 -18.37 7.98 1.00
CA GLU A 185 -19.36 8.60 0.09
C GLU A 185 -18.73 8.93 -1.25
N ARG A 186 -17.60 9.64 -1.25
CA ARG A 186 -16.84 9.94 -2.47
C ARG A 186 -16.46 8.66 -3.23
N ARG A 187 -15.93 7.66 -2.52
CA ARG A 187 -15.55 6.37 -3.13
C ARG A 187 -16.75 5.65 -3.75
N HIS A 188 -17.90 5.71 -3.10
CA HIS A 188 -19.14 5.11 -3.60
C HIS A 188 -19.70 5.82 -4.84
N GLU A 189 -19.50 7.14 -4.94
CA GLU A 189 -19.85 7.93 -6.12
C GLU A 189 -18.89 7.70 -7.29
N GLU A 190 -17.61 7.48 -7.01
CA GLU A 190 -16.59 7.15 -8.02
C GLU A 190 -16.78 5.71 -8.55
N ASP A 191 -17.18 4.76 -7.71
CA ASP A 191 -17.39 3.35 -8.07
C ASP A 191 -18.88 2.98 -8.17
N GLN A 192 -19.54 3.51 -9.19
CA GLN A 192 -20.99 3.35 -9.38
C GLN A 192 -21.43 1.96 -9.84
N ASN A 193 -20.48 1.14 -10.30
CA ASN A 193 -20.75 -0.17 -10.89
C ASN A 193 -20.62 -1.32 -9.89
N ASP A 194 -20.31 -1.02 -8.63
CA ASP A 194 -20.18 -2.01 -7.58
C ASP A 194 -20.82 -1.58 -6.26
N VAL A 195 -21.02 -2.57 -5.40
CA VAL A 195 -21.54 -2.44 -4.03
C VAL A 195 -20.44 -2.57 -2.98
N ALA A 196 -19.20 -2.86 -3.40
CA ALA A 196 -18.09 -3.20 -2.53
C ALA A 196 -17.79 -2.09 -1.50
N VAL A 197 -17.77 -0.82 -1.91
CA VAL A 197 -17.55 0.31 -1.01
C VAL A 197 -18.59 0.35 0.12
N ALA A 198 -19.88 0.20 -0.23
CA ALA A 198 -20.95 0.22 0.76
C ALA A 198 -20.88 -0.97 1.73
N LEU A 199 -20.50 -2.14 1.23
CA LEU A 199 -20.25 -3.31 2.08
C LEU A 199 -19.06 -3.10 3.00
N SER A 200 -17.95 -2.56 2.49
CA SER A 200 -16.75 -2.28 3.28
C SER A 200 -17.06 -1.29 4.39
N ALA A 201 -17.66 -0.15 4.05
CA ALA A 201 -18.09 0.88 5.01
C ALA A 201 -19.00 0.28 6.09
N SER A 202 -20.01 -0.51 5.70
CA SER A 202 -20.91 -1.13 6.68
C SER A 202 -20.16 -2.06 7.65
N ARG A 203 -19.16 -2.81 7.18
CA ARG A 203 -18.36 -3.71 8.00
C ARG A 203 -17.43 -2.94 8.93
N ALA A 204 -16.75 -1.92 8.41
CA ALA A 204 -15.86 -1.07 9.19
C ALA A 204 -16.62 -0.42 10.35
N PHE A 205 -17.75 0.22 10.08
CA PHE A 205 -18.56 0.87 11.12
C PHE A 205 -19.15 -0.12 12.12
N LEU A 206 -19.56 -1.33 11.70
CA LEU A 206 -19.99 -2.38 12.65
C LEU A 206 -18.84 -2.80 13.57
N ALA A 207 -17.63 -2.98 13.02
CA ALA A 207 -16.46 -3.37 13.81
C ALA A 207 -16.07 -2.32 14.84
N ALA A 208 -16.25 -1.03 14.52
CA ALA A 208 -16.06 0.08 15.45
C ALA A 208 -17.25 0.35 16.39
N GLY A 209 -18.30 -0.47 16.36
CA GLY A 209 -19.49 -0.30 17.21
C GLY A 209 -20.43 0.84 16.77
N SER A 210 -20.19 1.46 15.61
CA SER A 210 -20.99 2.55 15.07
C SER A 210 -22.18 2.02 14.27
N VAL A 211 -23.18 1.50 15.00
CA VAL A 211 -24.30 0.75 14.38
C VAL A 211 -25.18 1.62 13.49
N SER A 212 -25.36 2.91 13.81
CA SER A 212 -26.13 3.86 12.98
C SER A 212 -25.52 4.02 11.58
N HIS A 213 -24.20 4.25 11.50
CA HIS A 213 -23.47 4.35 10.24
C HIS A 213 -23.50 3.03 9.45
N ALA A 214 -23.31 1.91 10.14
CA ALA A 214 -23.42 0.59 9.53
C ALA A 214 -24.79 0.35 8.87
N VAL A 215 -25.87 0.66 9.58
CA VAL A 215 -27.24 0.55 9.06
C VAL A 215 -27.45 1.46 7.86
N ARG A 216 -26.92 2.69 7.89
CA ARG A 216 -26.98 3.61 6.74
C ARG A 216 -26.31 2.99 5.51
N TRP A 217 -25.08 2.49 5.66
CA TRP A 217 -24.31 1.91 4.56
C TRP A 217 -24.89 0.60 4.01
N LEU A 218 -25.51 -0.23 4.84
CA LEU A 218 -26.29 -1.39 4.36
C LEU A 218 -27.45 -0.95 3.46
N GLY A 219 -28.12 0.15 3.81
CA GLY A 219 -29.18 0.74 2.98
C GLY A 219 -28.66 1.27 1.64
N ILE A 220 -27.57 2.03 1.67
CA ILE A 220 -26.90 2.55 0.46
C ILE A 220 -26.51 1.38 -0.47
N GLY A 221 -25.91 0.33 0.09
CA GLY A 221 -25.55 -0.87 -0.67
C GLY A 221 -26.75 -1.61 -1.25
N ALA A 222 -27.86 -1.70 -0.52
CA ALA A 222 -29.11 -2.29 -1.02
C ALA A 222 -29.67 -1.49 -2.21
N THR A 223 -29.73 -0.16 -2.10
CA THR A 223 -30.16 0.72 -3.19
C THR A 223 -29.27 0.56 -4.42
N ARG A 224 -27.94 0.57 -4.25
CA ARG A 224 -26.99 0.34 -5.36
C ARG A 224 -27.19 -1.02 -6.01
N ALA A 225 -27.39 -2.08 -5.22
CA ALA A 225 -27.65 -3.42 -5.74
C ALA A 225 -28.91 -3.46 -6.60
N THR A 226 -30.00 -2.78 -6.20
CA THR A 226 -31.21 -2.66 -7.02
C THR A 226 -30.95 -1.93 -8.34
N VAL A 227 -30.22 -0.79 -8.31
CA VAL A 227 -29.87 -0.04 -9.53
C VAL A 227 -29.07 -0.90 -10.51
N LEU A 228 -28.19 -1.78 -10.00
CA LEU A 228 -27.40 -2.71 -10.79
C LEU A 228 -28.16 -3.98 -11.21
N GLY A 229 -29.46 -4.10 -10.92
CA GLY A 229 -30.27 -5.30 -11.22
C GLY A 229 -29.90 -6.54 -10.40
N ARG A 230 -29.26 -6.35 -9.24
CA ARG A 230 -28.81 -7.43 -8.34
C ARG A 230 -29.84 -7.66 -7.22
N ASP A 231 -31.09 -7.95 -7.57
CA ASP A 231 -32.24 -7.97 -6.64
C ASP A 231 -32.07 -8.90 -5.43
N THR A 232 -31.54 -10.11 -5.64
CA THR A 232 -31.26 -11.06 -4.55
C THR A 232 -30.28 -10.47 -3.52
N LEU A 233 -29.28 -9.73 -3.99
CA LEU A 233 -28.32 -9.07 -3.11
C LEU A 233 -28.97 -7.89 -2.40
N ALA A 234 -29.73 -7.06 -3.11
CA ALA A 234 -30.47 -5.94 -2.53
C ALA A 234 -31.36 -6.40 -1.37
N LYS A 235 -32.15 -7.46 -1.58
CA LYS A 235 -33.01 -8.05 -0.53
C LYS A 235 -32.21 -8.49 0.69
N ARG A 236 -31.09 -9.21 0.49
CA ARG A 236 -30.23 -9.67 1.60
C ARG A 236 -29.64 -8.51 2.40
N LEU A 237 -29.27 -7.41 1.74
CA LEU A 237 -28.73 -6.23 2.42
C LEU A 237 -29.79 -5.49 3.23
N SER A 238 -31.01 -5.35 2.69
CA SER A 238 -32.15 -4.79 3.43
C SER A 238 -32.54 -5.65 4.64
N GLU A 239 -32.60 -6.97 4.49
CA GLU A 239 -32.86 -7.89 5.61
C GLU A 239 -31.78 -7.77 6.70
N LYS A 240 -30.51 -7.66 6.30
CA LYS A 240 -29.41 -7.44 7.25
C LYS A 240 -29.53 -6.09 7.95
N GLN A 241 -29.89 -5.04 7.22
CA GLN A 241 -30.15 -3.71 7.79
C GLN A 241 -31.22 -3.75 8.88
N ASP A 242 -32.34 -4.40 8.61
CA ASP A 242 -33.45 -4.52 9.56
C ASP A 242 -33.09 -5.37 10.78
N ASN A 243 -32.36 -6.46 10.58
CA ASN A 243 -31.87 -7.30 11.68
C ASN A 243 -30.91 -6.54 12.60
N VAL A 244 -30.06 -5.69 12.04
CA VAL A 244 -29.15 -4.85 12.84
C VAL A 244 -29.95 -3.79 13.61
N ARG A 245 -30.95 -3.14 12.99
CA ARG A 245 -31.83 -2.18 13.67
C ARG A 245 -32.58 -2.80 14.86
N LYS A 246 -33.13 -4.00 14.68
CA LYS A 246 -33.87 -4.71 15.74
C LYS A 246 -33.02 -5.08 16.95
N ARG A 247 -31.71 -5.19 16.80
CA ARG A 247 -30.79 -5.45 17.92
C ARG A 247 -30.52 -4.20 18.78
N LEU A 248 -30.92 -3.02 18.30
CA LEU A 248 -30.77 -1.74 19.00
C LEU A 248 -32.05 -1.29 19.73
N SER A 249 -33.21 -1.87 19.38
CA SER A 249 -34.51 -1.62 20.00
C SER A 249 -34.78 -2.57 21.15
#